data_AF-A0A4S4K422-F1
#
_entry.id   AF-A0A4S4K422-F1
#
_cell.length_a   1.000
_cell.length_b   1.000
_cell.length_c   1.000
_cell.angle_alpha   90.00
_cell.angle_beta   90.00
_cell.angle_gamma   90.00
#
_symmetry.space_group_name_H-M   'P 1'
#
loop_
_entity.id
_entity.type
_entity.pdbx_description
1 polymer ?
#
loop_
_entity_poly.entity_id
_entity_poly.type
_entity_poly.pdbx_seq_one_letter_code
_entity_poly.pdbx_strand_id
1 'polypeptide(L)'
;MIFAFGILRDTLYERALKDQPAHALLPAPLNTLVPATLFLAGQTFVLTSTWALGVTGTFLGDYFGILMDHRVDGFPFNVLRDPMYVGSTLCFVAGAL
;
A
#
# COMPACT_ATOMS: atom_id res chain seq x y z
N MET A 1 10.62 -7.90 -13.08
CA MET A 1 9.62 -7.08 -13.82
C MET A 1 8.57 -6.45 -12.90
N ILE A 2 7.99 -7.19 -11.95
CA ILE A 2 6.92 -6.70 -11.06
C ILE A 2 7.25 -5.33 -10.42
N PHE A 3 8.43 -5.18 -9.80
CA PHE A 3 8.83 -3.89 -9.18
C PHE A 3 8.98 -2.74 -10.18
N ALA A 4 9.59 -3.00 -11.35
CA ALA A 4 9.80 -1.97 -12.36
C ALA A 4 8.47 -1.46 -12.93
N PHE A 5 7.53 -2.37 -13.21
CA PHE A 5 6.19 -1.98 -13.64
C PHE A 5 5.36 -1.35 -12.52
N GLY A 6 5.57 -1.76 -11.27
CA GLY A 6 5.02 -1.08 -10.10
C GLY A 6 5.47 0.38 -10.03
N ILE A 7 6.78 0.63 -10.12
CA ILE A 7 7.35 2.00 -10.13
C ILE A 7 6.82 2.81 -11.31
N LEU A 8 6.74 2.21 -12.51
CA LEU A 8 6.18 2.87 -13.69
C LEU A 8 4.72 3.27 -13.46
N ARG A 9 3.88 2.35 -12.97
CA ARG A 9 2.48 2.62 -12.64
C ARG A 9 2.37 3.77 -11.63
N ASP A 10 3.16 3.73 -10.56
CA ASP A 10 3.11 4.74 -9.50
C ASP A 10 3.56 6.11 -10.02
N THR A 11 4.56 6.14 -10.89
CA THR A 11 5.02 7.37 -11.56
C THR A 11 3.94 7.95 -12.48
N LEU A 12 3.23 7.09 -13.24
CA LEU A 12 2.14 7.53 -14.12
C LEU A 12 0.95 8.04 -13.30
N TYR A 13 0.61 7.38 -12.20
CA TYR A 13 -0.42 7.80 -11.27
C TYR A 13 -0.12 9.17 -10.66
N GLU A 14 1.09 9.37 -10.13
CA GLU A 14 1.51 10.64 -9.54
C GLU A 14 1.45 11.79 -10.55
N ARG A 15 1.88 11.55 -11.80
CA ARG A 15 1.77 12.54 -12.88
C ARG A 15 0.32 12.89 -13.18
N ALA A 16 -0.54 11.89 -13.32
CA ALA A 16 -1.96 12.12 -13.57
C ALA A 16 -2.64 12.93 -12.45
N LEU A 17 -2.27 12.67 -11.18
CA LEU A 17 -2.76 13.46 -10.04
C LEU A 17 -2.29 14.91 -10.06
N LYS A 18 -1.06 15.18 -10.51
CA LYS A 18 -0.52 16.55 -10.63
C LYS A 18 -1.11 17.32 -11.81
N ASP A 19 -1.50 16.62 -12.88
CA ASP A 19 -2.06 17.22 -14.09
C ASP A 19 -3.55 17.59 -13.94
N GLN A 20 -4.28 16.95 -13.01
CA GLN A 20 -5.67 17.30 -12.74
C GLN A 20 -5.80 18.54 -11.84
N PRO A 21 -6.90 19.33 -11.95
CA PRO A 21 -7.18 20.41 -11.02
C PRO A 21 -7.31 19.90 -9.58
N ALA A 22 -6.49 20.41 -8.67
CA ALA A 22 -6.59 20.06 -7.26
C ALA A 22 -7.77 20.78 -6.61
N HIS A 23 -8.66 20.01 -5.97
CA HIS A 23 -9.73 20.54 -5.13
C HIS A 23 -9.62 19.92 -3.74
N ALA A 24 -9.44 20.76 -2.72
CA ALA A 24 -9.39 20.29 -1.34
C ALA A 24 -10.73 19.67 -0.94
N LEU A 25 -10.76 18.35 -0.73
CA LEU A 25 -11.95 17.64 -0.27
C LEU A 25 -12.22 17.86 1.22
N LEU A 26 -11.19 18.24 1.97
CA LEU A 26 -11.24 18.49 3.41
C LEU A 26 -10.81 19.94 3.71
N PRO A 27 -11.37 20.56 4.76
CA PRO A 27 -10.90 21.87 5.22
C PRO A 27 -9.53 21.76 5.90
N ALA A 28 -8.77 22.86 5.93
CA ALA A 28 -7.58 22.94 6.76
C ALA A 28 -7.94 22.84 8.26
N PRO A 29 -7.16 22.12 9.10
CA PRO A 29 -5.90 21.43 8.79
C PRO A 29 -6.05 19.96 8.36
N LEU A 30 -7.28 19.47 8.20
CA LEU A 30 -7.56 18.05 7.93
C LEU A 30 -7.08 17.61 6.54
N ASN A 31 -7.03 18.53 5.57
CA ASN A 31 -6.45 18.28 4.25
C ASN A 31 -4.97 17.87 4.26
N THR A 32 -4.24 18.07 5.36
CA THR A 32 -2.86 17.57 5.51
C THR A 32 -2.80 16.41 6.49
N LEU A 33 -3.51 16.51 7.61
CA LEU A 33 -3.44 15.51 8.67
C LEU A 33 -4.02 14.16 8.25
N VAL A 34 -5.17 14.17 7.57
CA VAL A 34 -5.82 12.94 7.12
C VAL A 34 -4.96 12.16 6.13
N PRO A 35 -4.51 12.71 4.98
CA PRO A 35 -3.64 11.98 4.07
C PRO A 35 -2.33 11.52 4.72
N ALA A 36 -1.71 12.34 5.59
CA ALA A 36 -0.51 11.93 6.31
C ALA A 36 -0.74 10.70 7.21
N THR A 37 -1.83 10.68 7.97
CA THR A 37 -2.17 9.53 8.84
C THR A 37 -2.50 8.28 8.02
N LEU A 38 -3.26 8.42 6.94
CA LEU A 38 -3.59 7.32 6.02
C LEU A 38 -2.32 6.75 5.38
N PHE A 39 -1.40 7.60 4.93
CA PHE A 39 -0.13 7.16 4.36
C PHE A 39 0.73 6.40 5.38
N LEU A 40 0.88 6.93 6.60
CA LEU A 40 1.67 6.26 7.64
C LEU A 40 1.07 4.90 8.07
N ALA A 41 -0.26 4.83 8.22
CA ALA A 41 -0.94 3.58 8.51
C ALA A 41 -0.81 2.58 7.34
N GLY A 42 -1.00 3.05 6.11
CA GLY A 42 -0.87 2.25 4.90
C GLY A 42 0.53 1.66 4.74
N GLN A 43 1.56 2.50 4.87
CA GLN A 43 2.97 2.08 4.83
C GLN A 43 3.28 1.08 5.93
N THR A 44 2.76 1.29 7.14
CA THR A 44 2.94 0.34 8.25
C THR A 44 2.40 -1.04 7.88
N PHE A 45 1.18 -1.12 7.36
CA PHE A 45 0.59 -2.39 6.94
C PHE A 45 1.37 -3.05 5.78
N VAL A 46 1.72 -2.29 4.73
CA VAL A 46 2.46 -2.82 3.58
C VAL A 46 3.84 -3.34 3.98
N LEU A 47 4.60 -2.55 4.74
CA LEU A 47 5.96 -2.91 5.13
C LEU A 47 5.97 -4.10 6.09
N THR A 48 5.10 -4.11 7.10
CA THR A 48 5.07 -5.21 8.07
C THR A 48 4.49 -6.50 7.49
N SER A 49 3.52 -6.43 6.57
CA SER A 49 3.04 -7.62 5.86
C SER A 49 4.10 -8.19 4.92
N THR A 50 4.81 -7.32 4.19
CA THR A 50 5.90 -7.74 3.29
C THR A 50 7.07 -8.30 4.08
N TRP A 51 7.37 -7.76 5.26
CA TRP A 51 8.37 -8.31 6.16
C TRP A 51 8.01 -9.73 6.60
N ALA A 52 6.77 -9.94 7.04
CA ALA A 52 6.34 -11.24 7.55
C ALA A 52 6.24 -12.33 6.46
N LEU A 53 5.85 -11.96 5.24
CA LEU A 53 5.78 -12.89 4.09
C LEU A 53 7.12 -13.02 3.32
N GLY A 54 8.02 -12.06 3.48
CA GLY A 54 9.21 -11.92 2.64
C GLY A 54 8.89 -11.62 1.17
N VAL A 55 9.92 -11.34 0.38
CA VAL A 55 9.77 -11.03 -1.06
C VAL A 55 9.18 -12.21 -1.83
N THR A 56 9.62 -13.44 -1.53
CA THR A 56 9.14 -14.64 -2.20
C THR A 56 7.67 -14.89 -1.90
N GLY A 57 7.25 -14.89 -0.64
CA GLY A 57 5.85 -15.08 -0.28
C GLY A 57 4.95 -13.95 -0.80
N THR A 58 5.46 -12.72 -0.87
CA THR A 58 4.68 -11.56 -1.32
C THR A 58 4.47 -11.52 -2.83
N PHE A 59 5.50 -11.85 -3.64
CA PHE A 59 5.49 -11.60 -5.09
C PHE A 59 5.61 -12.85 -5.96
N LEU A 60 6.06 -13.97 -5.39
CA LEU A 60 6.36 -15.19 -6.15
C LEU A 60 5.56 -16.40 -5.68
N GLY A 61 4.99 -16.36 -4.47
CA GLY A 61 4.33 -17.50 -3.83
C GLY A 61 3.27 -18.14 -4.73
N ASP A 62 2.19 -17.41 -5.01
CA ASP A 62 1.08 -17.95 -5.80
C ASP A 62 1.43 -18.15 -7.29
N TYR A 63 2.33 -17.35 -7.85
CA TYR A 63 2.72 -17.45 -9.25
C TYR A 63 3.59 -18.68 -9.54
N PHE A 64 4.41 -19.10 -8.58
CA PHE A 64 5.36 -20.21 -8.74
C PHE A 64 5.06 -21.40 -7.82
N GLY A 65 3.95 -21.38 -7.08
CA GLY A 65 3.56 -22.43 -6.15
C GLY A 65 4.46 -22.54 -4.91
N ILE A 66 5.16 -21.45 -4.55
CA ILE A 66 6.04 -21.40 -3.38
C ILE A 66 5.20 -21.02 -2.16
N LEU A 67 4.68 -22.03 -1.48
CA LEU A 67 3.82 -21.87 -0.30
C LEU A 67 4.66 -21.67 0.97
N MET A 68 4.09 -20.96 1.95
CA MET A 68 4.66 -20.89 3.30
C MET A 68 4.40 -22.19 4.06
N ASP A 69 5.34 -22.59 4.92
CA ASP A 69 5.19 -23.79 5.77
C ASP A 69 4.00 -23.68 6.74
N HIS A 70 3.68 -22.46 7.16
CA HIS A 70 2.55 -22.15 8.02
C HIS A 70 1.94 -20.80 7.64
N ARG A 71 0.69 -20.61 8.05
CA ARG A 71 0.01 -19.32 7.89
C ARG A 71 0.61 -18.29 8.84
N VAL A 72 0.90 -17.10 8.33
CA VAL A 72 1.25 -15.95 9.16
C VAL A 72 0.00 -15.42 9.86
N ASP A 73 0.04 -15.42 11.19
CA ASP A 73 -1.08 -15.02 12.07
C ASP A 73 -0.73 -13.81 12.96
N GLY A 74 0.54 -13.41 13.05
CA GLY A 74 0.98 -12.21 13.76
C GLY A 74 0.62 -10.89 13.05
N PHE A 75 1.02 -9.76 13.64
CA PHE A 75 0.82 -8.45 13.02
C PHE A 75 1.51 -8.36 11.65
N PRO A 76 0.85 -7.82 10.60
CA PRO A 76 -0.47 -7.19 10.60
C PRO A 76 -1.66 -8.12 10.29
N PHE A 77 -1.44 -9.42 10.10
CA PHE A 77 -2.45 -10.41 9.71
C PHE A 77 -3.46 -10.78 10.82
N ASN A 78 -3.15 -10.48 12.09
CA ASN A 78 -4.12 -10.58 13.18
C ASN A 78 -5.16 -9.43 13.19
N VAL A 79 -4.88 -8.31 12.51
CA VAL A 79 -5.78 -7.13 12.47
C VAL A 79 -6.58 -7.09 11.17
N LEU A 80 -5.92 -7.39 10.05
CA LEU A 80 -6.52 -7.37 8.71
C LEU A 80 -6.30 -8.70 8.02
N ARG A 81 -7.28 -9.13 7.21
CA ARG A 81 -7.15 -10.34 6.40
C ARG A 81 -6.13 -10.19 5.28
N ASP A 82 -6.08 -9.01 4.67
CA ASP A 82 -5.30 -8.67 3.48
C ASP A 82 -4.58 -7.32 3.66
N PRO A 83 -3.67 -7.22 4.67
CA PRO A 83 -3.07 -5.96 5.12
C PRO A 83 -2.30 -5.23 4.01
N MET A 84 -1.66 -5.95 3.09
CA MET A 84 -0.96 -5.33 1.96
C MET A 84 -1.92 -4.59 1.02
N TYR A 85 -3.10 -5.16 0.76
CA TYR A 85 -4.09 -4.57 -0.14
C TYR A 85 -4.72 -3.34 0.51
N VAL A 86 -5.19 -3.48 1.75
CA VAL A 86 -5.73 -2.36 2.52
C VAL A 86 -4.68 -1.25 2.66
N GLY A 87 -3.45 -1.61 3.03
CA GLY A 87 -2.36 -0.65 3.21
C GLY A 87 -2.01 0.11 1.92
N SER A 88 -1.95 -0.60 0.78
CA SER A 88 -1.73 0.03 -0.52
C SER A 88 -2.88 0.98 -0.87
N THR A 89 -4.13 0.58 -0.66
CA THR A 89 -5.30 1.45 -0.88
C THR A 89 -5.21 2.72 -0.06
N LEU A 90 -4.84 2.64 1.23
CA LEU A 90 -4.65 3.81 2.08
C LEU A 90 -3.56 4.75 1.53
N CYS A 91 -2.44 4.21 1.03
CA CYS A 91 -1.38 5.02 0.42
C CYS A 91 -1.83 5.72 -0.87
N PHE A 92 -2.58 5.04 -1.74
CA PHE A 92 -3.10 5.66 -2.97
C PHE A 92 -4.13 6.76 -2.66
N VAL A 93 -5.06 6.49 -1.75
CA VAL A 93 -6.05 7.49 -1.30
C VAL A 93 -5.35 8.68 -0.64
N ALA A 94 -4.34 8.44 0.19
CA ALA A 94 -3.54 9.50 0.80
C ALA A 94 -2.84 10.39 -0.25
N GLY A 95 -2.35 9.81 -1.35
CA GLY A 95 -1.74 10.58 -2.43
C GLY A 95 -2.75 11.40 -3.24
N ALA A 96 -4.02 10.98 -3.29
CA ALA A 96 -5.08 11.67 -4.02
C ALA A 96 -5.83 12.74 -3.21
N LEU A 97 -5.74 12.69 -1.87
CA LEU A 97 -6.38 13.62 -0.94
C LEU A 97 -5.52 14.87 -0.70
#